data_AF-A0AAD6V388-F1
#
_entry.id   AF-A0AAD6V388-F1
#
_cell.length_a   1.000
_cell.length_b   1.000
_cell.length_c   1.000
_cell.angle_alpha   90.00
_cell.angle_beta   90.00
_cell.angle_gamma   90.00
#
_symmetry.space_group_name_H-M   'P 1'
#
loop_
_entity.id
_entity.type
_entity.pdbx_description
1 polymer ?
#
loop_
_entity_poly.entity_id
_entity_poly.type
_entity_poly.pdbx_seq_one_letter_code
_entity_poly.pdbx_strand_id
1 'polypeptide(L)' 'QLLVLAADNASNNNTPVDSLALRIGQLGRFRGKLHRIRCFAHILNLVMKVVIKFPLPISPVI' A
#
# COMPACT_ATOMS: atom_id res chain seq x y z
N GLN A 1 -0.93 6.49 20.72
CA GLN A 1 -1.76 5.58 19.90
C GLN A 1 -1.16 5.49 18.50
N LEU A 2 -1.18 4.32 17.85
CA LEU A 2 -0.78 4.18 16.45
C LEU A 2 -2.04 4.24 15.57
N LEU A 3 -2.33 5.39 14.98
CA LEU A 3 -3.58 5.57 14.22
C LEU A 3 -3.56 4.74 12.93
N VAL A 4 -2.49 4.90 12.14
CA VAL A 4 -2.34 4.27 10.82
C VAL A 4 -0.85 4.05 10.53
N LEU A 5 -0.53 3.00 9.76
CA LEU A 5 0.78 2.74 9.19
C LEU A 5 0.73 2.96 7.67
N ALA A 6 1.44 3.96 7.17
CA ALA A 6 1.67 4.14 5.74
C ALA A 6 2.97 3.44 5.34
N ALA A 7 2.91 2.59 4.32
CA ALA A 7 4.07 1.89 3.78
C ALA A 7 3.95 1.74 2.26
N ASP A 8 5.05 1.41 1.60
CA ASP A 8 5.00 1.10 0.18
C ASP A 8 4.17 -0.18 -0.13
N ASN A 9 3.95 -0.41 -1.42
CA ASN A 9 3.07 -1.49 -1.88
C ASN A 9 3.75 -2.86 -1.99
N ALA A 10 4.98 -3.01 -1.47
CA ALA A 10 5.64 -4.29 -1.42
C ALA A 10 4.91 -5.26 -0.47
N SER A 11 4.86 -6.53 -0.86
CA SER A 11 4.34 -7.62 -0.04
C SER A 11 5.18 -7.85 1.22
N ASN A 12 6.48 -7.49 1.20
CA ASN A 12 7.36 -7.54 2.38
C ASN A 12 6.83 -6.71 3.55
N ASN A 13 6.01 -5.68 3.30
CA ASN A 13 5.36 -4.91 4.36
C ASN A 13 4.20 -5.64 5.04
N ASN A 14 3.81 -6.84 4.58
CA ASN A 14 2.82 -7.67 5.29
C ASN A 14 3.38 -8.15 6.64
N THR A 15 4.61 -8.66 6.67
CA THR A 15 5.26 -9.17 7.88
C THR A 15 5.30 -8.17 9.04
N PRO A 16 5.76 -6.91 8.87
CA PRO A 16 5.74 -5.94 9.95
C PRO A 16 4.32 -5.53 10.35
N VAL A 17 3.37 -5.44 9.41
CA VAL A 17 1.96 -5.14 9.70
C VAL A 17 1.34 -6.24 10.57
N ASP A 18 1.57 -7.51 10.23
CA ASP A 18 1.04 -8.64 10.98
C ASP A 18 1.72 -8.74 12.36
N SER A 19 3.02 -8.49 12.43
CA SER A 19 3.77 -8.43 13.70
C SER A 19 3.27 -7.31 14.63
N LEU A 20 2.97 -6.13 14.08
CA LEU A 20 2.38 -5.02 14.83
C LEU A 20 0.97 -5.36 15.31
N ALA A 21 0.15 -5.98 14.46
CA ALA A 21 -1.20 -6.41 14.83
C ALA A 21 -1.17 -7.43 15.99
N LEU A 22 -0.22 -8.37 15.98
CA LEU A 22 -0.04 -9.32 17.08
C LEU A 22 0.41 -8.64 18.38
N ARG A 23 1.37 -7.71 18.31
CA ARG A 23 2.00 -7.12 19.51
C ARG A 23 1.18 -6.02 20.17
N ILE A 24 0.50 -5.19 19.38
CA ILE A 24 -0.22 -4.01 19.89
C ILE A 24 -1.70 -4.00 19.51
N GLY A 25 -2.19 -4.98 18.74
CA GLY A 25 -3.60 -5.10 18.40
C GLY A 25 -4.48 -5.49 19.58
N GLN A 26 -3.97 -6.30 20.52
CA GLN A 26 -4.68 -6.64 21.76
C GLN A 26 -4.99 -5.41 22.63
N LEU A 27 -4.18 -4.36 22.51
CA LEU A 27 -4.40 -3.08 23.19
C LEU A 27 -5.41 -2.17 22.47
N GLY A 28 -6.06 -2.67 21.40
CA GLY A 28 -6.94 -1.90 20.53
C GLY A 28 -6.22 -0.81 19.73
N ARG A 29 -4.88 -0.79 19.72
CA ARG A 29 -4.08 0.31 19.18
C ARG A 29 -3.77 0.19 17.70
N PHE A 30 -3.89 -1.00 17.10
CA PHE A 30 -3.61 -1.20 15.67
C PHE A 30 -4.34 -2.42 15.14
N ARG A 31 -5.18 -2.25 14.12
CA ARG A 31 -6.04 -3.33 13.57
C ARG A 31 -5.46 -3.95 12.30
N GLY A 32 -4.13 -4.08 12.24
CA GLY A 32 -3.43 -4.69 11.11
C GLY A 32 -3.76 -4.02 9.79
N LYS A 33 -4.21 -4.80 8.80
CA LYS A 33 -4.51 -4.32 7.44
C LYS A 33 -5.55 -3.20 7.39
N LEU A 34 -6.49 -3.15 8.33
CA LEU A 34 -7.49 -2.06 8.41
C LEU A 34 -6.83 -0.70 8.65
N HIS A 35 -5.70 -0.68 9.35
CA HIS A 35 -4.95 0.53 9.67
C HIS A 35 -3.67 0.64 8.81
N ARG A 36 -3.58 -0.08 7.69
CA ARG A 36 -2.46 0.05 6.74
C ARG A 36 -2.90 0.88 5.54
N ILE A 37 -2.21 1.99 5.28
CA ILE A 37 -2.33 2.74 4.02
C ILE A 37 -1.22 2.30 3.05
N ARG A 38 -1.62 2.14 1.79
CA ARG A 38 -0.74 1.87 0.66
C ARG A 38 -0.24 3.19 0.05
N CYS A 39 1.04 3.27 -0.28
CA CYS A 39 1.63 4.48 -0.85
C CYS A 39 1.05 4.78 -2.25
N PHE A 40 0.36 5.92 -2.39
CA PHE A 40 -0.23 6.37 -3.66
C PHE A 40 0.82 6.60 -4.75
N ALA A 41 1.95 7.24 -4.41
CA ALA A 41 3.04 7.48 -5.36
C ALA A 41 3.61 6.14 -5.89
N HIS A 42 3.67 5.10 -5.06
CA HIS A 42 4.09 3.78 -5.51
C HIS A 42 3.05 3.15 -6.46
N ILE A 43 1.75 3.38 -6.26
CA ILE A 43 0.71 2.94 -7.22
C ILE A 43 0.96 3.60 -8.58
N LEU A 44 1.17 4.92 -8.62
CA LEU A 44 1.45 5.64 -9.87
C LEU A 44 2.69 5.08 -10.57
N ASN A 45 3.77 4.81 -9.84
CA ASN A 45 4.98 4.20 -10.40
C ASN A 45 4.70 2.82 -11.01
N LEU A 46 3.91 1.97 -10.33
CA LEU A 46 3.54 0.66 -10.87
C LEU A 46 2.67 0.77 -12.13
N VAL A 47 1.68 1.67 -12.12
CA VAL A 47 0.82 1.95 -13.29
C VAL A 47 1.66 2.42 -14.47
N MET A 48 2.56 3.39 -14.26
CA MET A 48 3.42 3.92 -15.32
C MET A 48 4.37 2.86 -15.87
N LYS A 49 4.94 2.00 -15.03
CA LYS A 49 5.74 0.85 -15.49
C LYS A 49 4.95 -0.07 -16.42
N VAL A 50 3.67 -0.32 -16.11
CA VAL A 50 2.79 -1.12 -16.98
C VAL A 50 2.50 -0.39 -18.28
N VAL A 51 2.15 0.89 -18.24
CA VAL A 51 1.87 1.70 -19.45
C VAL A 51 3.09 1.79 -20.37
N ILE A 52 4.28 2.01 -19.82
CA ILE A 52 5.51 2.05 -20.62
C ILE A 52 5.82 0.69 -21.25
N LYS A 53 5.61 -0.40 -20.50
CA LYS A 53 5.88 -1.77 -20.98
C LYS A 53 4.83 -2.26 -21.98
N PHE A 54 3.58 -1.85 -21.79
CA PHE A 54 2.42 -2.20 -22.61
C PHE A 54 1.66 -0.92 -22.92
N PRO A 55 2.08 -0.18 -23.96
CA PRO A 55 1.44 1.06 -24.35
C PRO A 55 -0.04 0.80 -24.61
N LEU A 56 -0.90 1.36 -23.77
CA LEU A 56 -2.33 1.31 -24.00
C LEU A 56 -2.63 2.13 -25.27
N PRO A 57 -3.62 1.74 -26.09
CA PRO A 57 -4.14 2.60 -27.13
C PRO A 57 -4.89 3.76 -26.45
N ILE A 58 -4.15 4.77 -26.02
CA ILE A 58 -4.70 6.03 -25.56
C ILE A 58 -5.13 6.78 -26.82
N SER A 59 -6.42 6.67 -27.18
CA SER A 59 -7.01 7.69 -28.05
C SER A 59 -6.83 9.04 -27.34
N PRO A 60 -6.26 10.05 -28.00
CA PRO A 60 -6.14 11.36 -27.40
C PRO A 60 -7.55 11.90 -27.18
N VAL A 61 -7.96 12.02 -25.92
CA VAL A 61 -9.13 12.81 -25.54
C VAL A 61 -8.68 14.26 -25.66
N ILE A 62 -8.81 14.81 -26.87
CA ILE A 62 -8.75 16.25 -27.15
C ILE A 62 -10.18 16.77 -27.12
#